data_AF-A0A741N190-F1
#
_entry.id   AF-A0A741N190-F1
#
_cell.length_a   1.000
_cell.length_b   1.000
_cell.length_c   1.000
_cell.angle_alpha   90.00
_cell.angle_beta   90.00
_cell.angle_gamma   90.00
#
_symmetry.space_group_name_H-M   'P 1'
#
loop_
_entity.id
_entity.type
_entity.pdbx_description
1 polymer ?
#
loop_
_entity_poly.entity_id
_entity_poly.type
_entity_poly.pdbx_seq_one_letter_code
_entity_poly.pdbx_strand_id
1 'polypeptide(L)'
;SGKCFHIDHFAPKSKFKHLENEYSNLVYSCPTCNIAKSNDWCGPTENERIFNNVGYIEPCDEVYATSFYRDSSGKIKYQEGNLAAKYMYHKLKFGLKRHEIFWLADYFYELVPRISKKLRETPESNPLYDELKKLLLDSIEQMDKYRQLQREL
;
A
#
# COMPACT_ATOMS: atom_id res chain seq x y z
N SER A 1 3.83 -4.00 -13.83
CA SER A 1 2.40 -4.25 -13.82
C SER A 1 2.11 -4.13 -12.36
N GLY A 2 1.81 -2.91 -11.90
CA GLY A 2 1.30 -2.76 -10.55
C GLY A 2 0.07 -3.65 -10.54
N LYS A 3 0.11 -4.77 -9.79
CA LYS A 3 -0.99 -5.73 -9.77
C LYS A 3 -2.26 -4.91 -9.63
N CYS A 4 -3.12 -4.90 -10.67
CA CYS A 4 -4.33 -4.11 -10.63
C CYS A 4 -5.00 -4.47 -9.30
N PHE A 5 -5.26 -3.45 -8.50
CA PHE A 5 -6.08 -3.65 -7.33
C PHE A 5 -7.44 -4.13 -7.83
N HIS A 6 -8.08 -4.98 -7.03
CA HIS A 6 -9.35 -5.59 -7.37
C HIS A 6 -10.44 -4.97 -6.50
N ILE A 7 -11.66 -4.97 -7.03
CA ILE A 7 -12.84 -4.82 -6.18
C ILE A 7 -12.92 -6.07 -5.31
N ASP A 8 -12.97 -5.87 -4.00
CA ASP A 8 -13.03 -6.89 -2.95
C ASP A 8 -14.26 -6.63 -2.08
N HIS A 9 -14.74 -7.68 -1.41
CA HIS A 9 -15.90 -7.64 -0.53
C HIS A 9 -15.42 -7.51 0.92
N PHE A 10 -15.73 -6.39 1.57
CA PHE A 10 -15.34 -6.13 2.95
C PHE A 10 -15.90 -7.21 3.89
N ALA A 11 -17.22 -7.37 3.93
CA ALA A 11 -17.89 -8.55 4.45
C ALA A 11 -17.94 -9.63 3.35
N PRO A 12 -17.42 -10.85 3.59
CA PRO A 12 -17.32 -11.86 2.53
C PRO A 12 -18.67 -12.25 1.92
N LYS A 13 -18.81 -12.14 0.60
CA LYS A 13 -20.03 -12.54 -0.12
C LYS A 13 -20.43 -14.01 0.03
N SER A 14 -19.48 -14.87 0.40
CA SER A 14 -19.74 -16.29 0.70
C SER A 14 -20.48 -16.49 2.02
N LYS A 15 -20.43 -15.50 2.93
CA LYS A 15 -21.17 -15.47 4.20
C LYS A 15 -22.38 -14.55 4.12
N PHE A 16 -22.25 -13.41 3.41
CA PHE A 16 -23.27 -12.36 3.33
C PHE A 16 -23.61 -12.06 1.87
N LYS A 17 -24.33 -12.99 1.22
CA LYS A 17 -24.65 -12.89 -0.23
C LYS A 17 -25.45 -11.63 -0.58
N HIS A 18 -26.29 -11.17 0.34
CA HIS A 18 -27.10 -9.96 0.16
C HIS A 18 -26.26 -8.67 0.04
N LEU A 19 -24.99 -8.70 0.45
CA LEU A 19 -24.06 -7.57 0.34
C LEU A 19 -23.17 -7.61 -0.91
N GLU A 20 -23.35 -8.57 -1.82
CA GLU A 20 -22.43 -8.75 -2.95
C GLU A 20 -22.36 -7.54 -3.88
N ASN A 21 -23.48 -6.84 -4.08
CA ASN A 21 -23.58 -5.68 -4.97
C ASN A 21 -23.76 -4.36 -4.20
N GLU A 22 -23.68 -4.40 -2.86
CA GLU A 22 -23.81 -3.22 -2.02
C GLU A 22 -22.52 -2.41 -2.09
N TYR A 23 -22.60 -1.18 -2.58
CA TYR A 23 -21.42 -0.34 -2.79
C TYR A 23 -20.62 -0.12 -1.50
N SER A 24 -21.31 0.02 -0.37
CA SER A 24 -20.68 0.14 0.96
C SER A 24 -19.86 -1.09 1.38
N ASN A 25 -20.06 -2.23 0.72
CA ASN A 25 -19.32 -3.47 0.96
C ASN A 25 -18.18 -3.70 -0.05
N LEU A 26 -18.02 -2.82 -1.06
CA LEU A 26 -17.00 -2.93 -2.09
C LEU A 26 -15.79 -2.07 -1.75
N VAL A 27 -14.65 -2.72 -1.51
CA VAL A 27 -13.38 -2.04 -1.18
C VAL A 27 -12.33 -2.34 -2.24
N TYR A 28 -11.41 -1.41 -2.47
CA TYR A 28 -10.30 -1.62 -3.39
C TYR A 28 -9.13 -2.26 -2.64
N SER A 29 -8.73 -3.47 -3.05
CA SER A 29 -7.68 -4.20 -2.34
C SER A 29 -6.66 -4.84 -3.28
N CYS A 30 -5.44 -4.97 -2.79
CA CYS A 30 -4.38 -5.63 -3.54
C CYS A 30 -4.73 -7.13 -3.69
N PRO A 31 -4.40 -7.81 -4.80
CA PRO A 31 -4.82 -9.21 -4.99
C PRO A 31 -4.34 -10.15 -3.89
N THR A 32 -3.18 -9.87 -3.32
CA THR A 32 -2.62 -10.65 -2.19
C THR A 32 -3.36 -10.41 -0.89
N CYS A 33 -3.81 -9.19 -0.66
CA CYS A 33 -4.60 -8.79 0.48
C CYS A 33 -5.97 -9.47 0.41
N ASN A 34 -6.62 -9.39 -0.76
CA ASN A 34 -7.87 -10.07 -1.08
C ASN A 34 -7.77 -11.59 -0.84
N ILE A 35 -6.78 -12.25 -1.45
CA ILE A 35 -6.57 -13.70 -1.29
C ILE A 35 -6.29 -14.08 0.17
N ALA A 36 -5.49 -13.28 0.88
CA ALA A 36 -5.15 -13.55 2.26
C ALA A 36 -6.35 -13.36 3.21
N LYS A 37 -7.24 -12.42 2.91
CA LYS A 37 -8.52 -12.23 3.59
C LYS A 37 -9.50 -13.37 3.27
N SER A 38 -9.69 -13.67 1.99
CA SER A 38 -10.63 -14.69 1.51
C SER A 38 -12.01 -14.51 2.16
N ASN A 39 -12.53 -15.55 2.82
CA ASN A 39 -13.79 -15.54 3.56
C ASN A 39 -13.64 -15.35 5.09
N ASP A 40 -12.46 -14.95 5.55
CA ASP A 40 -12.21 -14.68 6.96
C ASP A 40 -13.07 -13.49 7.45
N TRP A 41 -13.76 -13.70 8.56
CA TRP A 41 -14.67 -12.73 9.19
C TRP A 41 -14.84 -13.10 10.66
N CYS A 42 -14.81 -12.12 11.57
CA CYS A 42 -14.72 -12.35 13.02
C CYS A 42 -16.07 -12.58 13.70
N GLY A 43 -17.15 -11.97 13.21
CA GLY A 43 -18.48 -12.06 13.82
C GLY A 43 -19.44 -13.00 13.10
N PRO A 44 -20.56 -13.38 13.75
CA PRO A 44 -21.65 -14.10 13.10
C PRO A 44 -22.47 -13.24 12.13
N THR A 45 -22.51 -11.92 12.31
CA THR A 45 -23.26 -10.98 11.46
C THR A 45 -22.36 -10.09 10.60
N GLU A 46 -22.94 -9.47 9.58
CA GLU A 46 -22.25 -8.53 8.68
C GLU A 46 -21.80 -7.23 9.37
N ASN A 47 -22.45 -6.88 10.50
CA ASN A 47 -22.15 -5.65 11.23
C ASN A 47 -20.99 -5.83 12.24
N GLU A 48 -20.66 -7.08 12.57
CA GLU A 48 -19.58 -7.42 13.51
C GLU A 48 -18.22 -7.50 12.82
N ARG A 49 -17.81 -6.37 12.25
CA ARG A 49 -16.50 -6.21 11.59
C ARG A 49 -15.32 -6.33 12.55
N ILE A 50 -15.54 -6.09 13.84
CA ILE A 50 -14.58 -6.35 14.93
C ILE A 50 -15.33 -7.02 16.08
N PHE A 51 -14.90 -8.20 16.49
CA PHE A 51 -15.45 -8.98 17.60
C PHE A 51 -14.33 -9.43 18.53
N ASN A 52 -14.46 -9.18 19.84
CA ASN A 52 -13.40 -9.44 20.83
C ASN A 52 -12.02 -8.89 20.43
N ASN A 53 -11.99 -7.64 19.96
CA ASN A 53 -10.78 -6.95 19.49
C ASN A 53 -10.06 -7.60 18.30
N VAL A 54 -10.74 -8.48 17.58
CA VAL A 54 -10.25 -9.18 16.39
C VAL A 54 -11.17 -8.88 15.22
N GLY A 55 -10.62 -8.57 14.05
CA GLY A 55 -11.43 -8.30 12.87
C GLY A 55 -10.79 -7.29 11.93
N TYR A 56 -11.63 -6.65 11.12
CA TYR A 56 -11.24 -5.75 10.05
C TYR A 56 -11.73 -4.33 10.35
N ILE A 57 -10.78 -3.40 10.35
CA ILE A 57 -11.04 -1.96 10.30
C ILE A 57 -11.36 -1.65 8.83
N GLU A 58 -12.45 -0.94 8.59
CA GLU A 58 -12.87 -0.62 7.22
C GLU A 58 -11.92 0.45 6.65
N PRO A 59 -11.44 0.32 5.39
CA PRO A 59 -10.43 1.23 4.84
C PRO A 59 -10.83 2.71 4.75
N CYS A 60 -12.13 3.02 4.66
CA CYS A 60 -12.65 4.39 4.62
C CYS A 60 -12.93 4.98 6.02
N ASP A 61 -12.89 4.17 7.08
CA ASP A 61 -13.00 4.66 8.47
C ASP A 61 -11.78 5.54 8.81
N GLU A 62 -12.03 6.66 9.51
CA GLU A 62 -10.96 7.56 9.98
C GLU A 62 -9.92 6.83 10.86
N VAL A 63 -10.37 5.84 11.63
CA VAL A 63 -9.51 5.01 12.50
C VAL A 63 -8.47 4.23 11.70
N TYR A 64 -8.75 3.88 10.44
CA TYR A 64 -7.82 3.14 9.60
C TYR A 64 -6.51 3.91 9.40
N ALA A 65 -6.61 5.22 9.15
CA ALA A 65 -5.46 6.09 8.88
C ALA A 65 -4.47 6.16 10.05
N THR A 66 -4.95 6.03 11.29
CA THR A 66 -4.12 6.02 12.50
C THR A 66 -3.76 4.61 12.98
N SER A 67 -4.31 3.57 12.36
CA SER A 67 -4.11 2.18 12.78
C SER A 67 -2.85 1.54 12.21
N PHE A 68 -2.36 2.06 11.09
CA PHE A 68 -1.16 1.58 10.42
C PHE A 68 -0.23 2.74 10.09
N TYR A 69 1.07 2.47 10.11
CA TYR A 69 2.09 3.42 9.70
C TYR A 69 3.24 2.70 9.01
N ARG A 70 4.17 3.45 8.42
CA ARG A 70 5.42 2.90 7.90
C ARG A 70 6.59 3.44 8.68
N ASP A 71 7.56 2.60 8.98
CA ASP A 71 8.85 3.06 9.52
C ASP A 71 9.75 3.60 8.40
N SER A 72 10.96 4.05 8.76
CA SER A 72 11.93 4.63 7.82
C SER A 72 12.40 3.66 6.72
N SER A 73 12.19 2.35 6.90
CA SER A 73 12.49 1.34 5.87
C SER A 73 11.32 1.08 4.93
N GLY A 74 10.18 1.74 5.14
CA GLY A 74 8.94 1.51 4.41
C GLY A 74 8.12 0.36 4.95
N LYS A 75 8.53 -0.28 6.04
CA LYS A 75 7.84 -1.45 6.61
C LYS A 75 6.55 -1.01 7.26
N ILE A 76 5.45 -1.65 6.83
CA ILE A 76 4.15 -1.44 7.45
C ILE A 76 4.23 -1.94 8.91
N LYS A 77 3.68 -1.14 9.80
CA LYS A 77 3.49 -1.41 11.22
C LYS A 77 2.03 -1.12 11.57
N TYR A 78 1.59 -1.67 12.68
CA TYR A 78 0.30 -1.34 13.28
C TYR A 78 0.53 -0.56 14.57
N GLN A 79 -0.44 0.28 14.94
CA GLN A 79 -0.40 1.05 16.17
C GLN A 79 -0.42 0.13 17.39
N GLU A 80 0.52 0.35 18.32
CA GLU A 80 0.58 -0.42 19.55
C GLU A 80 -0.69 -0.23 20.39
N GLY A 81 -1.20 -1.33 20.97
CA GLY A 81 -2.50 -1.36 21.65
C GLY A 81 -3.71 -1.57 20.73
N ASN A 82 -3.59 -1.38 19.41
CA ASN A 82 -4.68 -1.67 18.47
C ASN A 82 -4.66 -3.14 18.03
N LEU A 83 -5.41 -3.97 18.76
CA LEU A 83 -5.48 -5.42 18.53
C LEU A 83 -6.14 -5.82 17.21
N ALA A 84 -7.12 -5.04 16.71
CA ALA A 84 -7.73 -5.27 15.41
C ALA A 84 -6.71 -5.00 14.28
N ALA A 85 -5.93 -3.92 14.39
CA ALA A 85 -4.86 -3.63 13.45
C ALA A 85 -3.76 -4.72 13.47
N LYS A 86 -3.41 -5.23 14.65
CA LYS A 86 -2.50 -6.38 14.80
C LYS A 86 -3.06 -7.62 14.08
N TYR A 87 -4.35 -7.91 14.26
CA TYR A 87 -5.01 -9.02 13.57
C TYR A 87 -4.92 -8.87 12.04
N MET A 88 -5.36 -7.73 11.51
CA MET A 88 -5.30 -7.43 10.08
C MET A 88 -3.87 -7.51 9.54
N TYR A 89 -2.90 -6.98 10.26
CA TYR A 89 -1.49 -7.00 9.86
C TYR A 89 -1.00 -8.44 9.59
N HIS A 90 -1.33 -9.37 10.48
CA HIS A 90 -0.96 -10.77 10.33
C HIS A 90 -1.79 -11.48 9.26
N LYS A 91 -3.11 -11.27 9.25
CA LYS A 91 -4.02 -11.93 8.29
C LYS A 91 -3.79 -11.50 6.86
N LEU A 92 -3.69 -10.19 6.62
CA LEU A 92 -3.44 -9.59 5.30
C LEU A 92 -1.96 -9.60 4.90
N LYS A 93 -1.09 -10.13 5.76
CA LYS A 93 0.36 -10.29 5.52
C LYS A 93 1.05 -8.96 5.20
N PHE A 94 0.67 -7.88 5.89
CA PHE A 94 1.24 -6.55 5.68
C PHE A 94 2.75 -6.50 5.91
N GLY A 95 3.28 -7.37 6.78
CA GLY A 95 4.72 -7.48 7.06
C GLY A 95 5.60 -8.10 5.96
N LEU A 96 5.05 -8.48 4.81
CA LEU A 96 5.86 -9.04 3.72
C LEU A 96 6.78 -7.98 3.08
N LYS A 97 8.04 -8.36 2.81
CA LYS A 97 9.08 -7.49 2.24
C LYS A 97 8.67 -6.79 0.93
N ARG A 98 7.81 -7.42 0.12
CA ARG A 98 7.23 -6.80 -1.08
C ARG A 98 6.55 -5.45 -0.82
N HIS A 99 5.89 -5.26 0.33
CA HIS A 99 5.24 -3.99 0.64
C HIS A 99 6.23 -2.89 0.95
N GLU A 100 7.42 -3.25 1.48
CA GLU A 100 8.55 -2.34 1.66
C GLU A 100 9.15 -1.96 0.31
N ILE A 101 9.37 -2.95 -0.56
CA ILE A 101 9.95 -2.74 -1.90
C ILE A 101 9.04 -1.84 -2.75
N PHE A 102 7.73 -2.09 -2.76
CA PHE A 102 6.79 -1.24 -3.51
C PHE A 102 6.77 0.19 -2.97
N TRP A 103 6.75 0.36 -1.64
CA TRP A 103 6.82 1.69 -1.05
C TRP A 103 8.11 2.42 -1.41
N LEU A 104 9.26 1.73 -1.40
CA LEU A 104 10.53 2.33 -1.78
C LEU A 104 10.51 2.78 -3.24
N ALA A 105 9.91 1.99 -4.13
CA ALA A 105 9.72 2.37 -5.51
C ALA A 105 8.83 3.63 -5.63
N ASP A 106 7.69 3.65 -4.96
CA ASP A 106 6.77 4.81 -4.93
C ASP A 106 7.48 6.06 -4.39
N TYR A 107 8.29 5.90 -3.33
CA TYR A 107 9.11 6.97 -2.77
C TYR A 107 10.09 7.55 -3.81
N PHE A 108 10.77 6.70 -4.57
CA PHE A 108 11.65 7.16 -5.66
C PHE A 108 10.85 7.83 -6.79
N TYR A 109 9.66 7.34 -7.12
CA TYR A 109 8.75 7.95 -8.10
C TYR A 109 8.32 9.36 -7.73
N GLU A 110 8.20 9.65 -6.44
CA GLU A 110 7.92 11.00 -5.95
C GLU A 110 9.19 11.84 -5.82
N LEU A 111 10.31 11.24 -5.41
CA LEU A 111 11.56 11.94 -5.15
C LEU A 111 12.24 12.44 -6.42
N VAL A 112 12.32 11.61 -7.47
CA VAL A 112 13.01 11.96 -8.71
C VAL A 112 12.43 13.21 -9.38
N PRO A 113 11.10 13.38 -9.54
CA PRO A 113 10.53 14.62 -10.06
C PRO A 113 10.86 15.85 -9.21
N ARG A 114 10.97 15.70 -7.89
CA ARG A 114 11.36 16.79 -6.98
C ARG A 114 12.82 17.20 -7.19
N ILE A 115 13.72 16.24 -7.33
CA ILE A 115 15.14 16.49 -7.65
C ILE A 115 15.25 17.14 -9.05
N SER A 116 14.55 16.59 -10.05
CA SER A 116 14.49 17.17 -11.40
C SER A 116 14.03 18.61 -11.40
N LYS A 117 13.02 18.96 -10.58
CA LYS A 117 12.56 20.34 -10.41
C LYS A 117 13.66 21.21 -9.82
N LYS A 118 14.30 20.76 -8.75
CA LYS A 118 15.39 21.50 -8.09
C LYS A 118 16.59 21.72 -9.00
N LEU A 119 16.95 20.73 -9.82
CA LEU A 119 18.04 20.87 -10.78
C LEU A 119 17.75 21.93 -11.84
N ARG A 120 16.51 22.01 -12.36
CA ARG A 120 16.10 23.06 -13.31
C ARG A 120 16.15 24.47 -12.72
N GLU A 121 16.01 24.60 -11.40
CA GLU A 121 16.12 25.87 -10.67
C GLU A 121 17.59 26.25 -10.39
N THR A 122 18.54 25.31 -10.55
CA THR A 122 19.97 25.54 -10.31
C THR A 122 20.63 26.13 -11.57
N PRO A 123 21.41 27.22 -11.45
CA PRO A 123 22.16 27.77 -12.59
C PRO A 123 23.14 26.76 -13.18
N GLU A 124 23.26 26.71 -14.51
CA GLU A 124 24.21 25.81 -15.18
C GLU A 124 25.68 26.16 -14.88
N SER A 125 25.95 27.38 -14.42
CA SER A 125 27.27 27.80 -13.94
C SER A 125 27.65 27.18 -12.59
N ASN A 126 26.72 26.49 -11.91
CA ASN A 126 27.04 25.77 -10.68
C ASN A 126 28.04 24.65 -10.99
N PRO A 127 29.18 24.56 -10.29
CA PRO A 127 30.21 23.57 -10.58
C PRO A 127 29.76 22.12 -10.45
N LEU A 128 28.65 21.86 -9.74
CA LEU A 128 28.07 20.52 -9.57
C LEU A 128 26.93 20.22 -10.56
N TYR A 129 26.52 21.16 -11.41
CA TYR A 129 25.32 21.02 -12.23
C TYR A 129 25.36 19.77 -13.13
N ASP A 130 26.45 19.59 -13.88
CA ASP A 130 26.59 18.45 -14.79
C ASP A 130 26.69 17.11 -14.05
N GLU A 131 27.35 17.08 -12.90
CA GLU A 131 27.43 15.88 -12.06
C GLU A 131 26.06 15.50 -11.52
N LEU A 132 25.32 16.46 -10.95
CA LEU A 132 23.97 16.24 -10.44
C LEU A 132 23.00 15.81 -11.55
N LYS A 133 23.12 16.41 -12.74
CA LYS A 133 22.34 16.03 -13.93
C LYS A 133 22.62 14.59 -14.33
N LYS A 134 23.89 14.17 -14.34
CA LYS A 134 24.28 12.79 -14.67
C LYS A 134 23.73 11.79 -13.64
N LEU A 135 23.86 12.07 -12.35
CA LEU A 135 23.34 11.22 -11.28
C LEU A 135 21.81 11.08 -11.34
N LEU A 136 21.10 12.18 -11.66
CA LEU A 136 19.66 12.18 -11.83
C LEU A 136 19.23 11.32 -13.04
N LEU A 137 19.92 11.45 -14.18
CA LEU A 137 19.64 10.65 -15.36
C LEU A 137 19.86 9.15 -15.12
N ASP A 138 20.94 8.77 -14.44
CA ASP A 138 21.16 7.38 -14.03
C ASP A 138 20.05 6.88 -13.09
N SER A 139 19.65 7.70 -12.10
CA SER A 139 18.56 7.37 -11.19
C SER A 139 17.23 7.11 -11.92
N ILE A 140 16.91 7.94 -12.93
CA ILE A 140 15.74 7.76 -13.79
C ILE A 140 15.85 6.44 -14.57
N GLU A 141 17.01 6.15 -15.13
CA GLU A 141 17.23 4.91 -15.89
C GLU A 141 17.03 3.66 -15.03
N GLN A 142 17.59 3.63 -13.80
CA GLN A 142 17.41 2.49 -12.89
C GLN A 142 15.95 2.32 -12.47
N MET A 143 15.22 3.42 -12.28
CA MET A 143 13.80 3.39 -11.97
C MET A 143 12.96 2.83 -13.12
N ASP A 144 13.25 3.23 -14.36
CA ASP A 144 12.56 2.72 -15.54
C ASP A 144 12.83 1.22 -15.74
N LYS A 145 14.06 0.75 -15.50
CA LYS A 145 14.40 -0.68 -15.48
C LYS A 145 13.56 -1.44 -14.44
N TYR A 146 13.48 -0.92 -13.22
CA TYR A 146 12.66 -1.52 -12.18
C TYR A 146 11.17 -1.59 -12.60
N ARG A 147 10.66 -0.55 -13.25
CA ARG A 147 9.28 -0.53 -13.78
C ARG A 147 9.02 -1.60 -14.82
N GLN A 148 10.00 -1.83 -15.71
CA GLN A 148 9.92 -2.88 -16.73
C GLN A 148 9.89 -4.25 -16.08
N LEU A 149 10.80 -4.53 -15.15
CA LEU A 149 10.81 -5.78 -14.38
C LEU A 149 9.49 -6.02 -13.65
N GLN A 150 8.91 -4.99 -13.04
CA GLN A 150 7.59 -5.11 -12.43
C GLN A 150 6.49 -5.49 -13.43
N ARG A 151 6.59 -5.09 -14.71
CA ARG A 151 5.60 -5.43 -15.77
C ARG A 151 5.69 -6.86 -16.26
N GLU A 152 6.83 -7.48 -16.07
CA GLU A 152 7.09 -8.86 -16.46
C GLU A 152 6.74 -9.87 -15.36
N LEU A 153 6.52 -9.40 -14.13
CA LEU A 153 6.06 -10.16 -12.95
C LEU A 153 4.54 -10.15 -12.77
#